data_AF-A0A359LWH8-F1
#
_entry.id   AF-A0A359LWH8-F1
#
_cell.length_a   1.000
_cell.length_b   1.000
_cell.length_c   1.000
_cell.angle_alpha   90.00
_cell.angle_beta   90.00
_cell.angle_gamma   90.00
#
_symmetry.space_group_name_H-M   'P 1'
#
loop_
_entity.id
_entity.type
_entity.pdbx_description
1 polymer ?
#
loop_
_entity_poly.entity_id
_entity_poly.type
_entity_poly.pdbx_seq_one_letter_code
_entity_poly.pdbx_strand_id
1 'polypeptide(L)' 'MAGEDGIYFVNQARDRLMYYDFATRKSTKLLALEKTVPIVHRLLDLAPDGRELLWSQVDSSSSDVVLVENFR' A
#
# COMPACT_ATOMS: atom_id res chain seq x y z
N MET A 1 3.15 -5.52 -4.84
CA MET A 1 3.78 -5.38 -6.16
C MET A 1 4.83 -6.45 -6.34
N ALA A 2 5.03 -6.91 -7.57
CA ALA A 2 5.97 -7.97 -7.87
C ALA A 2 7.26 -7.39 -8.47
N GLY A 3 8.39 -7.74 -7.86
CA GLY A 3 9.66 -7.80 -8.56
C GLY A 3 9.87 -9.22 -9.12
N GLU A 4 11.00 -9.48 -9.77
CA GLU A 4 11.29 -10.80 -10.33
C GLU A 4 11.34 -11.91 -9.26
N ASP A 5 11.94 -11.61 -8.09
CA ASP A 5 12.21 -12.62 -7.06
C ASP A 5 11.19 -12.66 -5.91
N GLY A 6 10.20 -11.76 -5.93
CA GLY A 6 9.28 -11.65 -4.81
C GLY A 6 8.24 -10.55 -4.93
N ILE A 7 7.47 -10.40 -3.85
CA ILE A 7 6.45 -9.34 -3.74
C ILE A 7 6.65 -8.48 -2.49
N TYR A 8 6.45 -7.18 -2.69
CA TYR A 8 6.30 -6.22 -1.61
C TYR A 8 4.82 -6.01 -1.31
N PHE A 9 4.45 -6.05 -0.04
CA PHE A 9 3.07 -5.87 0.41
C PHE A 9 3.00 -5.23 1.80
N VAL A 10 1.87 -4.59 2.08
CA VAL A 10 1.59 -4.01 3.40
C VAL A 10 0.76 -5.00 4.22
N ASN A 11 1.26 -5.33 5.41
CA ASN A 11 0.48 -5.99 6.44
C ASN A 11 -0.24 -4.92 7.28
N GLN A 12 -1.51 -4.70 6.98
CA GLN A 12 -2.34 -3.66 7.61
C GLN A 12 -2.57 -3.91 9.09
N ALA A 13 -2.78 -5.16 9.50
CA ALA A 13 -3.03 -5.49 10.91
C ALA A 13 -1.84 -5.15 11.83
N ARG A 14 -0.67 -4.86 11.25
CA ARG A 14 0.56 -4.56 11.99
C ARG A 14 1.24 -3.28 11.52
N ASP A 15 0.62 -2.54 10.60
CA ASP A 15 1.19 -1.36 9.92
C ASP A 15 2.65 -1.57 9.51
N ARG A 16 2.90 -2.61 8.69
CA ARG A 16 4.26 -2.98 8.25
C ARG A 16 4.37 -3.21 6.76
N LEU A 17 5.48 -2.75 6.19
CA LEU A 17 5.91 -3.18 4.88
C LEU A 17 6.67 -4.51 4.99
N MET A 18 6.25 -5.46 4.17
CA MET A 18 6.76 -6.83 4.13
C MET A 18 7.28 -7.15 2.73
N TYR A 19 8.29 -8.00 2.67
CA TYR A 19 8.77 -8.63 1.45
C TYR A 19 8.57 -10.14 1.55
N TYR A 20 7.97 -10.75 0.53
CA TYR A 20 7.89 -12.20 0.39
C TYR A 20 8.80 -12.65 -0.73
N ASP A 21 9.75 -13.50 -0.38
CA ASP A 21 10.73 -14.08 -1.29
C ASP A 21 10.20 -15.39 -1.87
N PHE A 22 10.21 -15.51 -3.20
CA PHE A 22 9.65 -16.68 -3.88
C PHE A 22 10.49 -17.94 -3.74
N ALA A 23 11.82 -17.79 -3.73
CA ALA A 23 12.74 -18.93 -3.65
C ALA A 23 12.65 -19.63 -2.29
N THR A 24 12.61 -18.84 -1.21
CA THR A 24 12.62 -19.32 0.17
C THR A 24 11.23 -19.49 0.77
N ARG A 25 10.20 -18.88 0.14
CA ARG A 25 8.81 -18.80 0.65
C ARG A 25 8.72 -18.16 2.02
N LYS A 26 9.62 -17.23 2.32
CA LYS A 26 9.67 -16.52 3.60
C LYS A 26 9.25 -15.07 3.44
N SER A 27 8.58 -14.57 4.47
CA SER A 27 8.26 -13.16 4.60
C SER A 27 9.25 -12.48 5.55
N THR A 28 9.81 -11.36 5.12
CA THR A 28 10.71 -10.52 5.92
C THR A 28 10.05 -9.17 6.17
N LYS A 29 10.15 -8.67 7.41
CA LYS A 29 9.75 -7.30 7.74
C LYS A 29 10.82 -6.36 7.21
N LEU A 30 10.43 -5.38 6.40
CA LEU A 30 11.33 -4.32 5.94
C LEU A 30 11.29 -3.13 6.90
N LEU A 31 10.11 -2.56 7.12
CA LEU A 31 9.93 -1.39 7.98
C LEU A 31 8.54 -1.37 8.63
N ALA A 32 8.44 -0.62 9.73
CA ALA A 32 7.15 -0.24 10.30
C ALA A 32 6.68 1.04 9.60
N LEU A 33 5.40 1.10 9.27
CA LEU A 33 4.78 2.30 8.72
C LEU A 33 4.42 3.23 9.87
N GLU A 34 4.73 4.51 9.70
CA GLU A 34 4.41 5.54 10.70
C GLU A 34 2.91 5.90 10.71
N LYS A 35 2.20 5.59 9.61
CA LYS A 35 0.77 5.85 9.43
C LYS A 35 0.10 4.65 8.77
N THR A 36 -1.15 4.39 9.13
CA THR A 36 -1.98 3.39 8.48
C THR A 36 -2.24 3.78 7.03
N VAL A 37 -1.97 2.86 6.10
CA VAL A 37 -2.19 3.08 4.66
C VAL A 37 -3.64 2.70 4.30
N PRO A 38 -4.49 3.64 3.85
CA PRO A 38 -5.89 3.34 3.53
C PRO A 38 -6.03 2.38 2.34
N ILE A 39 -6.93 1.40 2.45
CA ILE A 39 -7.19 0.37 1.43
C ILE A 39 -7.55 0.96 0.06
N VAL A 40 -8.22 2.12 0.07
CA VAL A 40 -8.72 2.81 -1.13
C VAL A 40 -7.62 3.37 -2.03
N HIS A 41 -6.40 3.53 -1.52
CA HIS A 41 -5.28 4.08 -2.27
C HIS A 41 -4.15 3.05 -2.36
N ARG A 42 -4.32 2.09 -3.28
CA ARG A 42 -3.29 1.07 -3.61
C ARG A 42 -2.13 1.70 -4.39
N LEU A 43 -1.48 2.69 -3.80
CA LEU A 43 -0.46 3.48 -4.46
C LEU A 43 0.90 3.10 -3.89
N LEU A 44 1.33 1.89 -4.22
CA LEU A 44 2.70 1.45 -4.09
C LEU A 44 3.18 1.23 -5.53
N ASP A 45 4.34 1.79 -5.90
CA ASP A 45 5.07 1.46 -7.14
C ASP A 45 6.51 0.98 -6.84
N LEU A 46 7.08 0.11 -7.68
CA LEU A 46 8.44 -0.43 -7.54
C LEU A 46 9.28 0.10 -8.71
N ALA A 47 10.42 0.71 -8.41
CA ALA A 47 11.36 1.11 -9.47
C ALA A 47 11.83 -0.12 -10.27
N PRO A 48 12.15 0.02 -11.57
CA PRO A 48 12.56 -1.10 -12.41
C PRO A 48 13.79 -1.88 -11.89
N ASP A 49 14.65 -1.23 -11.12
CA ASP A 49 15.84 -1.83 -10.50
C ASP A 49 15.54 -2.57 -9.18
N GLY A 50 14.30 -2.51 -8.70
CA GLY A 50 13.83 -3.13 -7.46
C GLY A 50 14.36 -2.48 -6.18
N ARG A 51 15.08 -1.35 -6.27
CA ARG A 51 15.75 -0.75 -5.11
C ARG A 51 14.90 0.28 -4.38
N GLU A 52 13.94 0.86 -5.08
CA GLU A 52 13.12 1.94 -4.56
C GLU A 52 11.65 1.58 -4.62
N LEU A 53 10.94 1.91 -3.54
CA LEU A 53 9.49 1.81 -3.44
C LEU A 53 8.91 3.20 -3.36
N LEU A 54 8.07 3.55 -4.32
CA LEU A 54 7.24 4.73 -4.24
C LEU A 54 5.95 4.38 -3.51
N TRP A 55 5.50 5.26 -2.63
CA TRP A 55 4.16 5.14 -2.06
C TRP A 55 3.48 6.51 -2.02
N SER A 56 2.15 6.53 -2.22
CA SER A 56 1.38 7.76 -2.04
C SER A 56 0.81 7.82 -0.64
N GLN A 57 1.24 8.85 0.09
CA GLN A 57 0.63 9.23 1.34
C GLN A 57 -0.66 10.00 1.08
N VAL A 58 -1.75 9.54 1.69
CA VAL A 58 -3.01 10.28 1.70
C VAL A 58 -3.19 10.87 3.08
N ASP A 59 -2.99 12.18 3.18
CA ASP A 59 -3.07 12.90 4.46
C ASP A 59 -4.51 13.13 4.92
N SER A 60 -5.45 13.26 3.98
CA SER A 60 -6.87 13.38 4.27
C SER A 60 -7.70 12.66 3.22
N SER A 61 -8.63 11.81 3.68
CA SER A 61 -9.67 11.21 2.86
C SER A 61 -11.01 11.55 3.51
N SER A 62 -11.80 12.41 2.86
CA SER A 62 -13.13 12.80 3.31
C SER A 62 -14.17 12.43 2.26
N SER A 63 -15.40 12.27 2.70
CA SER A 63 -16.55 12.10 1.82
C SER A 63 -17.67 12.98 2.33
N ASP A 64 -18.17 13.86 1.46
CA ASP A 64 -19.33 14.67 1.76
C ASP A 64 -20.56 13.99 1.18
N VAL A 65 -21.57 13.77 2.02
CA VAL A 65 -22.90 13.33 1.58
C VAL A 65 -23.79 14.55 1.49
N VAL A 66 -24.22 14.89 0.29
CA VAL A 66 -25.18 15.99 0.05
C VAL A 66 -26.54 15.42 -0.34
N LEU A 67 -27.60 15.93 0.30
CA LEU A 67 -28.98 15.67 -0.09
C LEU A 67 -29.31 16.51 -1.34
N VAL A 68 -29.60 15.85 -2.46
CA VAL A 68 -30.10 16.52 -3.67
C VAL A 68 -31.61 16.36 -3.73
N GLU A 69 -32.33 17.44 -3.48
CA GLU A 69 -33.79 17.49 -3.65
C GLU A 69 -34.14 17.88 -5.11
N ASN A 70 -35.29 17.38 -5.60
CA ASN A 70 -35.82 17.69 -6.95
C ASN A 70 -34.95 17.28 -8.14
N PHE A 71 -34.31 16.11 -8.11
CA PHE A 71 -33.71 15.52 -9.32
C PHE A 71 -34.84 15.17 -10.32
N ARG A 72 -34.85 15.81 -11.49
CA ARG A 72 -35.82 15.57 -12.57
C ARG A 72 -35.21 14.74 -13.68
#